data_AF-A0A925YPD1-F1
#
_entry.id   AF-A0A925YPD1-F1
#
_cell.length_a   1.000
_cell.length_b   1.000
_cell.length_c   1.000
_cell.angle_alpha   90.00
_cell.angle_beta   90.00
_cell.angle_gamma   90.00
#
_symmetry.space_group_name_H-M   'P 1'
#
loop_
_entity.id
_entity.type
_entity.pdbx_description
1 polymer ?
#
loop_
_entity_poly.entity_id
_entity_poly.type
_entity_poly.pdbx_seq_one_letter_code
_entity_poly.pdbx_strand_id
1 'polypeptide(L)'
;MKPICLTIAATAVLLAGCKPSNNITINQHSGGQVQTTSRSEPVFYNGKTYQLDYSYTKSSKAFDMRVSGMGPKQQKDAEAVATSSLRYFACPDGQSSQMIGGPSYASGVWSVQAKCV
;
A
#
# COMPACT_ATOMS: atom_id res chain seq x y z
N MET A 1 -37.40 -41.53 -52.98
CA MET A 1 -37.86 -40.43 -53.85
C MET A 1 -37.70 -39.13 -53.08
N LYS A 2 -37.06 -38.11 -53.66
CA LYS A 2 -36.69 -36.84 -53.01
C LYS A 2 -37.31 -35.68 -53.82
N PRO A 3 -37.90 -34.69 -53.15
CA PRO A 3 -37.73 -33.28 -53.54
C PRO A 3 -37.36 -32.45 -52.28
N ILE A 4 -36.29 -31.65 -52.18
CA ILE A 4 -35.80 -30.46 -52.91
C ILE A 4 -36.74 -29.23 -52.81
N CYS A 5 -36.12 -28.07 -52.50
CA CYS A 5 -36.60 -26.68 -52.28
C CYS A 5 -36.86 -26.32 -50.80
N LEU A 6 -36.39 -25.21 -50.23
CA LEU A 6 -35.76 -23.99 -50.77
C LEU A 6 -34.99 -23.27 -49.64
N THR A 7 -34.02 -22.47 -50.04
CA THR A 7 -32.95 -21.81 -49.29
C THR A 7 -33.37 -20.47 -48.64
N ILE A 8 -32.60 -20.06 -47.61
CA ILE A 8 -32.33 -18.68 -47.09
C ILE A 8 -33.31 -18.09 -46.05
N ALA A 9 -32.82 -17.95 -44.81
CA ALA A 9 -33.05 -16.76 -43.98
C ALA A 9 -31.92 -16.62 -42.95
N ALA A 10 -31.29 -15.44 -42.94
CA ALA A 10 -30.07 -15.11 -42.23
C ALA A 10 -30.22 -15.13 -40.71
N THR A 11 -29.34 -15.86 -40.02
CA THR A 11 -29.24 -15.84 -38.55
C THR A 11 -28.51 -14.56 -38.13
N ALA A 12 -29.25 -13.63 -37.53
CA ALA A 12 -28.71 -12.41 -36.97
C ALA A 12 -27.69 -12.74 -35.86
N VAL A 13 -26.44 -12.34 -36.06
CA VAL A 13 -25.40 -12.37 -35.04
C VAL A 13 -25.74 -11.29 -34.02
N LEU A 14 -26.26 -11.71 -32.87
CA LEU A 14 -26.40 -10.86 -31.70
C LEU A 14 -24.99 -10.46 -31.24
N LEU A 15 -24.56 -9.26 -31.63
CA LEU A 15 -23.40 -8.59 -31.07
C LEU A 15 -23.68 -8.34 -29.58
N ALA A 16 -23.13 -9.22 -28.73
CA ALA A 16 -23.00 -8.98 -27.31
C ALA A 16 -22.10 -7.75 -27.11
N GLY A 17 -22.74 -6.58 -26.97
CA GLY A 17 -22.06 -5.35 -26.60
C GLY A 17 -21.59 -5.42 -25.15
N CYS A 18 -20.40 -5.97 -24.92
CA CYS A 18 -19.66 -5.77 -23.68
C CYS A 18 -19.38 -4.28 -23.53
N LYS A 19 -20.05 -3.60 -22.59
CA LYS A 19 -19.67 -2.27 -22.15
C LYS A 19 -18.38 -2.39 -21.34
N PRO A 20 -17.25 -1.78 -21.74
CA PRO A 20 -16.17 -1.56 -20.80
C PRO A 20 -16.62 -0.43 -19.87
N SER A 21 -17.15 -0.77 -18.70
CA SER A 21 -17.22 0.18 -17.58
C SER A 21 -15.82 0.37 -17.02
N ASN A 22 -14.95 1.02 -17.79
CA ASN A 22 -13.66 1.51 -17.30
C ASN A 22 -13.90 2.83 -16.57
N ASN A 23 -14.72 2.81 -15.52
CA ASN A 23 -14.57 3.79 -14.46
C ASN A 23 -13.44 3.29 -13.57
N ILE A 24 -12.20 3.45 -14.05
CA ILE A 24 -11.08 3.52 -13.13
C ILE A 24 -11.21 4.87 -12.45
N THR A 25 -11.94 4.88 -11.34
CA THR A 25 -11.81 5.95 -10.36
C THR A 25 -10.40 5.83 -9.81
N ILE A 26 -9.45 6.51 -10.45
CA ILE A 26 -8.21 6.90 -9.79
C ILE A 26 -8.70 7.77 -8.64
N ASN A 27 -8.76 7.22 -7.43
CA ASN A 27 -8.85 8.02 -6.22
C ASN A 27 -7.59 8.88 -6.21
N GLN A 28 -7.63 10.01 -6.92
CA GLN A 28 -6.75 11.13 -6.66
C GLN A 28 -6.88 11.38 -5.18
N HIS A 29 -5.79 11.11 -4.46
CA HIS A 29 -5.65 11.34 -3.04
C HIS A 29 -5.89 12.84 -2.83
N SER A 30 -7.13 13.18 -2.54
CA SER A 30 -7.59 14.54 -2.31
C SER A 30 -7.06 14.97 -0.94
N GLY A 31 -5.82 15.48 -0.88
CA GLY A 31 -5.22 16.04 0.35
C GLY A 31 -5.58 15.24 1.60
N GLY A 32 -5.29 13.94 1.58
CA GLY A 32 -6.05 12.92 2.28
C GLY A 32 -5.99 12.99 3.81
N GLN A 33 -6.83 12.19 4.46
CA GLN A 33 -6.72 11.96 5.89
C GLN A 33 -5.59 10.95 6.17
N VAL A 34 -4.96 11.07 7.35
CA VAL A 34 -3.98 10.10 7.82
C VAL A 34 -4.58 8.69 7.76
N GLN A 35 -3.91 7.77 7.05
CA GLN A 35 -4.35 6.37 6.97
C GLN A 35 -3.91 5.65 8.24
N THR A 36 -4.87 5.24 9.05
CA THR A 36 -4.63 4.64 10.37
C THR A 36 -4.73 3.12 10.38
N THR A 37 -4.92 2.51 9.21
CA THR A 37 -4.99 1.05 9.06
C THR A 37 -3.62 0.43 9.31
N SER A 38 -3.55 -0.49 10.26
CA SER A 38 -2.34 -1.29 10.50
C SER A 38 -2.04 -2.21 9.33
N ARG A 39 -0.79 -2.29 8.90
CA ARG A 39 -0.36 -3.16 7.79
C ARG A 39 1.07 -3.68 7.99
N SER A 40 1.39 -4.69 7.19
CA SER A 40 2.69 -5.31 7.08
C SER A 40 3.14 -5.21 5.64
N GLU A 41 4.22 -4.48 5.38
CA GLU A 41 4.70 -4.15 4.04
C GLU A 41 6.17 -4.57 3.86
N PRO A 42 6.53 -5.24 2.75
CA PRO A 42 7.93 -5.41 2.38
C PRO A 42 8.49 -4.08 1.87
N VAL A 43 9.58 -3.60 2.46
CA VAL A 43 10.23 -2.34 2.09
C VAL A 43 11.60 -2.62 1.49
N PHE A 44 11.80 -2.21 0.23
CA PHE A 44 13.10 -2.29 -0.41
C PHE A 44 13.94 -1.05 -0.08
N TYR A 45 15.13 -1.26 0.49
CA TYR A 45 16.05 -0.21 0.89
C TYR A 45 17.51 -0.68 0.81
N ASN A 46 18.39 0.11 0.21
CA ASN A 46 19.82 -0.19 0.05
C ASN A 46 20.12 -1.61 -0.48
N GLY A 47 19.36 -2.05 -1.50
CA GLY A 47 19.60 -3.35 -2.15
C GLY A 47 19.05 -4.56 -1.39
N LYS A 48 18.31 -4.35 -0.30
CA LYS A 48 17.69 -5.41 0.52
C LYS A 48 16.23 -5.13 0.79
N THR A 49 15.46 -6.20 0.96
CA THR A 49 14.06 -6.11 1.40
C THR A 49 13.99 -6.34 2.91
N TYR A 50 13.35 -5.41 3.60
CA TYR A 50 13.06 -5.48 5.03
C TYR A 50 11.56 -5.64 5.23
N GLN A 51 11.15 -6.22 6.36
CA GLN A 51 9.74 -6.30 6.71
C GLN A 51 9.40 -5.13 7.63
N LEU A 52 8.42 -4.32 7.25
CA LEU A 52 7.87 -3.26 8.09
C LEU A 52 6.47 -3.64 8.55
N ASP A 53 6.25 -3.63 9.86
CA ASP A 53 4.92 -3.71 10.45
C ASP A 53 4.61 -2.37 11.12
N TYR A 54 3.43 -1.80 10.89
CA TYR A 54 3.03 -0.57 11.56
C TYR A 54 1.58 -0.61 12.01
N SER A 55 1.31 0.07 13.12
CA SER A 55 -0.02 0.18 13.71
C SER A 55 -0.25 1.57 14.30
N TYR A 56 -1.47 2.08 14.20
CA TYR A 56 -1.82 3.40 14.72
C TYR A 56 -2.31 3.32 16.17
N THR A 57 -1.65 4.05 17.05
CA THR A 57 -2.01 4.21 18.46
C THR A 57 -2.75 5.51 18.67
N LYS A 58 -4.07 5.40 18.89
CA LYS A 58 -4.99 6.56 19.02
C LYS A 58 -4.65 7.49 20.19
N SER A 59 -4.17 6.94 21.32
CA SER A 59 -3.84 7.72 22.52
C SER A 59 -2.66 8.67 22.30
N SER A 60 -1.65 8.25 21.56
CA SER A 60 -0.47 9.05 21.21
C SER A 60 -0.59 9.78 19.87
N LYS A 61 -1.65 9.50 19.10
CA LYS A 61 -1.83 9.94 17.70
C LYS A 61 -0.59 9.64 16.84
N ALA A 62 0.01 8.48 17.06
CA ALA A 62 1.26 8.08 16.44
C ALA A 62 1.20 6.63 15.96
N PHE A 63 2.22 6.23 15.22
CA PHE A 63 2.40 4.90 14.68
C PHE A 63 3.53 4.20 15.40
N ASP A 64 3.23 3.01 15.91
CA ASP A 64 4.22 2.06 16.40
C ASP A 64 4.66 1.22 15.21
N MET A 65 5.95 1.28 14.90
CA MET A 65 6.57 0.69 13.70
C MET A 65 7.65 -0.30 14.10
N ARG A 66 7.70 -1.43 13.41
CA ARG A 66 8.67 -2.51 13.62
C ARG A 66 9.36 -2.84 12.31
N VAL A 67 10.67 -2.65 12.24
CA VAL A 67 11.49 -2.98 11.08
C VAL A 67 12.30 -4.23 11.39
N SER A 68 11.99 -5.32 10.69
CA SER A 68 12.65 -6.61 10.84
C SER A 68 13.63 -6.87 9.70
N GLY A 69 14.68 -7.66 9.97
CA GLY A 69 15.71 -8.00 8.99
C GLY A 69 16.91 -7.04 8.98
N MET A 70 16.94 -6.08 9.90
CA MET A 70 18.06 -5.17 10.11
C MET A 70 18.88 -5.56 11.35
N GLY A 71 20.19 -5.36 11.28
CA GLY A 71 21.11 -5.57 12.40
C GLY A 71 21.15 -4.40 13.39
N PRO A 72 21.78 -4.60 14.58
CA PRO A 72 21.87 -3.58 15.64
C PRO A 72 22.72 -2.35 15.26
N LYS A 73 23.54 -2.44 14.21
CA LYS A 73 24.37 -1.33 13.71
C LYS A 73 23.65 -0.48 12.65
N GLN A 74 22.42 -0.85 12.28
CA GLN A 74 21.67 -0.23 11.19
C GLN A 74 20.58 0.72 11.68
N GLN A 75 20.80 1.39 12.82
CA GLN A 75 19.82 2.32 13.40
C GLN A 75 19.34 3.36 12.40
N LYS A 76 20.27 4.03 11.71
CA LYS A 76 19.95 5.08 10.73
C LYS A 76 19.13 4.55 9.55
N ASP A 77 19.44 3.34 9.07
CA ASP A 77 18.67 2.70 8.01
C ASP A 77 17.25 2.36 8.49
N ALA A 78 17.11 1.89 9.73
CA ALA A 78 15.81 1.58 10.33
C ALA A 78 14.95 2.84 10.51
N GLU A 79 15.54 3.92 10.99
CA GLU A 79 14.88 5.23 11.08
C GLU A 79 14.44 5.72 9.70
N ALA A 80 15.31 5.63 8.69
CA ALA A 80 15.00 6.03 7.32
C ALA A 80 13.87 5.19 6.73
N VAL A 81 13.93 3.85 6.85
CA VAL A 81 12.87 2.94 6.39
C VAL A 81 11.54 3.22 7.09
N ALA A 82 11.53 3.35 8.42
CA ALA A 82 10.30 3.62 9.16
C ALA A 82 9.69 4.98 8.76
N THR A 83 10.48 6.05 8.78
CA THR A 83 9.97 7.40 8.49
C THR A 83 9.54 7.56 7.03
N SER A 84 10.32 7.09 6.07
CA SER A 84 9.96 7.17 4.64
C SER A 84 8.71 6.34 4.31
N SER A 85 8.61 5.13 4.86
CA SER A 85 7.44 4.27 4.66
C SER A 85 6.19 4.88 5.31
N LEU A 86 6.32 5.44 6.51
CA LEU A 86 5.18 6.09 7.17
C LEU A 86 4.66 7.25 6.34
N ARG A 87 5.57 8.08 5.82
CA ARG A 87 5.22 9.19 4.94
C ARG A 87 4.45 8.70 3.71
N TYR A 88 4.90 7.61 3.10
CA TYR A 88 4.29 7.07 1.88
C TYR A 88 2.95 6.39 2.11
N PHE A 89 2.82 5.56 3.14
CA PHE A 89 1.63 4.73 3.35
C PHE A 89 0.55 5.38 4.21
N ALA A 90 0.95 6.24 5.16
CA ALA A 90 0.05 6.75 6.19
C ALA A 90 -0.20 8.25 6.09
N CYS A 91 0.81 9.03 5.71
CA CYS A 91 0.68 10.48 5.77
C CYS A 91 -0.03 11.05 4.54
N PRO A 92 -0.88 12.09 4.75
CA PRO A 92 -1.44 12.88 3.68
C PRO A 92 -0.38 13.45 2.74
N ASP A 93 -0.75 13.66 1.49
CA ASP A 93 0.09 14.39 0.55
C ASP A 93 0.51 15.76 1.11
N GLY A 94 1.81 16.06 1.01
CA GLY A 94 2.40 17.30 1.54
C GLY A 94 2.79 17.25 3.02
N GLN A 95 2.34 16.24 3.78
CA GLN A 95 2.82 16.01 5.15
C GLN A 95 4.09 15.17 5.16
N SER A 96 4.87 15.33 6.22
CA SER A 96 6.04 14.49 6.49
C SER A 96 5.75 13.54 7.65
N SER A 97 6.67 12.62 7.91
CA SER A 97 6.73 11.88 9.16
C SER A 97 7.77 12.50 10.08
N GLN A 98 7.50 12.44 11.39
CA GLN A 98 8.42 12.86 12.44
C GLN A 98 8.46 11.80 13.54
N MET A 99 9.65 11.41 13.98
CA MET A 99 9.82 10.51 15.13
C MET A 99 9.44 11.22 16.44
N ILE A 100 8.80 10.48 17.34
CA ILE A 100 8.40 10.98 18.66
C ILE A 100 9.20 10.38 19.83
N GLY A 101 10.25 9.62 19.50
CA GLY A 101 11.20 9.05 20.45
C GLY A 101 12.41 8.47 19.73
N GLY A 102 13.38 7.96 20.50
CA GLY A 102 14.51 7.22 19.95
C GLY A 102 14.09 5.81 19.52
N PRO A 103 14.70 5.25 18.46
CA PRO A 103 14.47 3.86 18.10
C PRO A 103 15.09 2.93 19.15
N SER A 104 14.55 1.72 19.28
CA SER A 104 15.09 0.68 20.15
C SER A 104 15.28 -0.62 19.37
N TYR A 105 16.33 -1.36 19.70
CA TYR A 105 16.64 -2.63 19.06
C TYR A 105 16.50 -3.79 20.05
N ALA A 106 15.71 -4.79 19.67
CA ALA A 106 15.60 -6.03 20.43
C ALA A 106 15.33 -7.20 19.48
N SER A 107 16.03 -8.31 19.69
CA SER A 107 15.73 -9.61 19.06
C SER A 107 15.57 -9.55 17.53
N GLY A 108 16.42 -8.81 16.82
CA GLY A 108 16.36 -8.73 15.35
C GLY A 108 15.38 -7.69 14.80
N VAL A 109 14.76 -6.87 15.66
CA VAL A 109 13.74 -5.90 15.27
C VAL A 109 14.07 -4.52 15.82
N TRP A 110 13.99 -3.52 14.95
CA TRP A 110 13.98 -2.12 15.33
C TRP A 110 12.56 -1.65 15.60
N SER A 111 12.30 -1.14 16.79
CA SER A 111 11.04 -0.49 17.14
C SER A 111 11.19 1.02 17.04
N VAL A 112 10.31 1.66 16.29
CA VAL A 112 10.31 3.10 16.01
C VAL A 112 8.91 3.64 16.27
N GLN A 113 8.81 4.86 16.80
CA GLN A 113 7.53 5.53 16.95
C GLN A 113 7.55 6.88 16.23
N ALA A 114 6.58 7.11 15.36
CA ALA A 114 6.52 8.31 14.52
C ALA A 114 5.08 8.76 14.25
N LYS A 115 4.89 10.03 13.90
CA LYS A 115 3.59 10.62 13.55
C LYS A 115 3.69 11.41 12.24
N CYS A 116 2.56 11.64 11.60
CA CYS A 116 2.47 12.59 10.49
C CYS A 116 2.44 14.03 11.01
N VAL A 117 3.14 14.93 10.32
CA VAL A 117 3.27 16.37 10.65
C VAL A 117 3.15 17.24 9.42
#